data_AF-A0A1R1JC62-F1
#
_entry.id   AF-A0A1R1JC62-F1
#
_cell.length_a   1.000
_cell.length_b   1.000
_cell.length_c   1.000
_cell.angle_alpha   90.00
_cell.angle_beta   90.00
_cell.angle_gamma   90.00
#
_symmetry.space_group_name_H-M   'P 1'
#
loop_
_entity.id
_entity.type
_entity.pdbx_description
1 polymer ?
#
loop_
_entity_poly.entity_id
_entity_poly.type
_entity_poly.pdbx_seq_one_letter_code
_entity_poly.pdbx_strand_id
1 'polypeptide(L)' 'MTKQNFTVARVEGIECEPGKQQTIYRDAKAPGLGLRVTAAGARSYLFESRLFGKTAYTFFQR' A
#
# COMPACT_ATOMS: atom_id res chain seq x y z
N MET A 1 -6.60 10.99 6.03
CA MET A 1 -5.22 10.58 5.73
C MET A 1 -4.76 11.29 4.46
N THR A 2 -3.77 12.17 4.57
CA THR A 2 -3.18 12.87 3.42
C THR A 2 -2.40 11.86 2.57
N LYS A 3 -2.69 11.76 1.27
CA LYS A 3 -1.88 10.94 0.36
C LYS A 3 -0.45 11.48 0.37
N GLN A 4 0.54 10.62 0.58
CA GLN A 4 1.96 11.00 0.59
C GLN A 4 2.68 10.25 -0.52
N ASN A 5 3.67 10.90 -1.13
CA ASN A 5 4.50 10.26 -2.14
C ASN A 5 5.38 9.22 -1.47
N PHE A 6 5.50 8.07 -2.11
CA PHE A 6 6.45 7.03 -1.83
C PHE A 6 7.83 7.49 -2.30
N THR A 7 8.76 7.43 -1.36
CA THR A 7 10.19 7.48 -1.62
C THR A 7 10.80 6.24 -0.95
N VAL A 8 12.01 5.85 -1.34
CA VAL A 8 12.71 4.70 -0.75
C VAL A 8 12.72 4.80 0.78
N ALA A 9 13.24 5.93 1.30
CA ALA A 9 13.31 6.18 2.74
C ALA A 9 11.93 6.15 3.43
N ARG A 10 10.87 6.62 2.76
CA ARG A 10 9.53 6.64 3.35
C ARG A 10 8.93 5.23 3.39
N VAL A 11 9.05 4.48 2.29
CA VAL A 11 8.61 3.08 2.20
C VAL A 11 9.31 2.23 3.24
N GLU A 12 10.62 2.44 3.45
CA GLU A 12 11.40 1.73 4.46
C GLU A 12 10.94 2.01 5.89
N GLY A 13 10.49 3.24 6.17
CA GLY A 13 9.98 3.66 7.48
C GLY A 13 8.49 3.44 7.71
N ILE A 14 7.74 2.89 6.73
CA ILE A 14 6.33 2.59 6.93
C ILE A 14 6.18 1.32 7.77
N GLU A 15 5.31 1.42 8.77
CA GLU A 15 4.91 0.33 9.66
C GLU A 15 3.40 0.10 9.60
N CYS A 16 2.94 -1.03 10.11
CA CYS A 16 1.52 -1.28 10.27
C CYS A 16 0.99 -0.38 11.40
N GLU A 17 -0.21 0.20 11.23
CA GLU A 17 -0.82 0.97 12.31
C GLU A 17 -1.07 0.06 13.53
N PRO A 18 -0.81 0.57 14.75
CA PRO A 18 -0.98 -0.21 15.96
C PRO A 18 -2.42 -0.70 16.12
N GLY A 19 -2.57 -1.97 16.51
CA GLY A 19 -3.87 -2.62 16.66
C GLY A 19 -4.51 -3.12 15.35
N LYS A 20 -3.89 -2.87 14.19
CA LYS A 20 -4.32 -3.46 12.91
C LYS A 20 -3.46 -4.66 12.53
N GLN A 21 -4.05 -5.63 11.85
CA GLN A 21 -3.29 -6.77 11.28
C GLN A 21 -2.51 -6.37 10.02
N GLN A 22 -3.00 -5.35 9.31
CA GLN A 22 -2.38 -4.80 8.11
C GLN A 22 -2.83 -3.37 7.87
N THR A 23 -1.95 -2.56 7.30
CA THR A 23 -2.27 -1.22 6.79
C THR A 23 -1.90 -1.12 5.32
N ILE A 24 -2.74 -0.42 4.55
CA ILE A 24 -2.50 -0.11 3.15
C ILE A 24 -2.28 1.40 3.02
N TYR A 25 -1.10 1.77 2.54
CA TYR A 25 -0.73 3.14 2.20
C TYR A 25 -0.92 3.37 0.70
N ARG A 26 -1.30 4.58 0.31
CA ARG A 26 -1.48 4.97 -1.10
C ARG A 26 -0.49 6.04 -1.50
N ASP A 27 0.08 5.88 -2.68
CA ASP A 27 0.92 6.90 -3.28
C ASP A 27 0.07 8.09 -3.76
N ALA A 28 0.59 9.31 -3.61
CA ALA A 28 -0.12 10.52 -4.05
C ALA A 28 0.10 10.86 -5.53
N LYS A 29 1.24 10.48 -6.11
CA LYS A 29 1.65 10.81 -7.49
C LYS A 29 1.39 9.70 -8.50
N ALA A 30 1.24 8.46 -8.04
CA ALA A 30 0.95 7.27 -8.81
C ALA A 30 -0.42 6.72 -8.37
N PRO A 31 -1.52 7.23 -8.97
CA PRO A 31 -2.85 6.69 -8.73
C PRO A 31 -2.88 5.17 -8.93
N GLY A 32 -3.49 4.48 -7.98
CA GLY A 32 -3.59 3.03 -7.98
C GLY A 32 -2.44 2.31 -7.28
N LEU A 33 -1.25 2.92 -7.16
CA LEU A 33 -0.14 2.32 -6.42
C LEU A 33 -0.39 2.37 -4.91
N GLY A 34 -0.09 1.27 -4.23
CA GLY A 34 -0.09 1.18 -2.78
C GLY A 34 0.97 0.23 -2.22
N LEU A 35 1.17 0.34 -0.91
CA LEU A 35 2.03 -0.53 -0.13
C LEU A 35 1.21 -1.13 1.01
N ARG A 36 1.17 -2.46 1.07
CA ARG A 36 0.64 -3.21 2.20
C ARG A 36 1.77 -3.50 3.17
N VAL A 37 1.56 -3.21 4.46
CA VAL A 37 2.44 -3.62 5.55
C VAL A 37 1.60 -4.38 6.58
N THR A 38 2.05 -5.58 6.96
CA THR A 38 1.38 -6.39 7.99
C THR A 38 1.93 -6.09 9.38
N ALA A 39 1.19 -6.49 10.42
CA ALA A 39 1.65 -6.40 11.81
C ALA A 39 2.97 -7.17 12.06
N ALA A 40 3.24 -8.22 11.27
CA ALA A 40 4.48 -8.97 11.31
C ALA A 40 5.64 -8.31 10.54
N GLY A 41 5.43 -7.11 9.98
CA GLY A 41 6.42 -6.38 9.20
C GLY A 41 6.56 -6.83 7.74
N ALA A 42 5.74 -7.77 7.27
CA ALA A 42 5.77 -8.21 5.87
C ALA A 42 5.23 -7.09 4.96
N ARG A 43 5.93 -6.87 3.84
CA ARG A 43 5.63 -5.78 2.89
C ARG A 43 5.28 -6.35 1.52
N SER A 44 4.30 -5.75 0.85
CA SER A 44 3.95 -6.11 -0.53
C SER A 44 3.42 -4.89 -1.27
N TYR A 45 3.86 -4.71 -2.51
CA TYR A 45 3.29 -3.67 -3.36
C TYR A 45 1.95 -4.14 -3.91
N LEU A 46 1.03 -3.19 -4.10
CA LEU A 46 -0.25 -3.47 -4.72
C LEU A 46 -0.60 -2.41 -5.75
N PHE A 47 -1.30 -2.82 -6.79
CA PHE A 47 -1.97 -1.93 -7.73
C PHE A 47 -3.48 -2.10 -7.64
N GLU A 48 -4.17 -0.98 -7.48
CA GLU A 48 -5.60 -0.87 -7.66
C GLU A 48 -5.90 -0.66 -9.15
N SER A 49 -6.81 -1.46 -9.66
CA SER A 49 -7.36 -1.32 -11.01
C SER A 49 -8.88 -1.35 -10.94
N ARG A 50 -9.52 -0.90 -12.03
CA ARG A 50 -10.97 -1.08 -12.22
C ARG A 50 -11.21 -2.19 -13.22
N LEU A 51 -12.01 -3.16 -12.83
CA LEU A 51 -12.45 -4.26 -13.68
C LEU A 51 -13.98 -4.30 -13.67
N PHE A 52 -14.61 -4.07 -14.81
CA PHE A 52 -16.07 -4.00 -14.96
C PHE A 52 -16.75 -3.07 -13.93
N GLY A 53 -16.16 -1.90 -13.68
CA GLY A 53 -16.67 -0.92 -12.71
C GLY A 53 -16.41 -1.29 -11.23
N LYS A 54 -15.81 -2.45 -10.95
CA LYS A 54 -15.42 -2.87 -9.60
C LYS A 54 -13.95 -2.57 -9.35
N THR A 55 -13.63 -2.21 -8.11
CA THR A 55 -12.24 -2.03 -7.67
C THR A 55 -11.60 -3.39 -7.41
N ALA A 56 -10.46 -3.66 -8.04
CA ALA A 56 -9.67 -4.86 -7.86
C ALA A 56 -8.25 -4.51 -7.39
N TYR A 57 -7.73 -5.28 -6.43
CA TYR A 57 -6.36 -5.14 -5.92
C TYR A 57 -5.51 -6.31 -6.37
N THR A 58 -4.42 -6.01 -7.07
CA THR A 58 -3.41 -7.01 -7.42
C THR A 58 -2.20 -6.80 -6.52
N PHE A 59 -1.81 -7.84 -5.79
CA PHE A 59 -0.65 -7.81 -4.90
C PHE A 59 0.55 -8.42 -5.61
N PHE A 60 1.64 -7.68 -5.64
CA PHE A 60 2.95 -8.17 -6.10
C PHE A 60 3.74 -8.55 -4.85
N GLN A 61 3.85 -9.86 -4.64
CA GLN A 61 4.80 -10.42 -3.69
C GLN A 61 6.02 -10.86 -4.49
N ARG A 62 7.19 -10.47 -4.02
CA ARG A 62 8.45 -10.96 -4.56
C ARG A 62 8.74 -12.35 -3.97
#